data_AF-A0A0S7Z4T8-F1
#
_entry.id   AF-A0A0S7Z4T8-F1
#
_cell.length_a   1.000
_cell.length_b   1.000
_cell.length_c   1.000
_cell.angle_alpha   90.00
_cell.angle_beta   90.00
_cell.angle_gamma   90.00
#
_symmetry.space_group_name_H-M   'P 1'
#
loop_
_entity.id
_entity.type
_entity.pdbx_description
1 polymer ?
#
loop_
_entity_poly.entity_id
_entity_poly.type
_entity_poly.pdbx_seq_one_letter_code
_entity_poly.pdbx_strand_id
1 'polypeptide(L)'
;MGGDRLEHKKALNKTHLLRLKLPGFMAYPVGRFFDSLSLATKKPTSINSQKIIEMKQTAWLCSDRKIRENLYWKSELSLEEGVKQTADWNIREKWI
;
A
#
# COMPACT_ATOMS: atom_id res chain seq x y z
N MET A 1 -16.76 3.32 -14.41
CA MET A 1 -15.46 3.13 -13.72
C MET A 1 -15.16 1.64 -13.60
N GLY A 2 -14.39 1.07 -14.52
CA GLY A 2 -14.29 -0.39 -14.62
C GLY A 2 -13.04 -0.99 -15.25
N GLY A 3 -12.11 -0.16 -15.72
CA GLY A 3 -10.85 -0.59 -16.36
C GLY A 3 -9.76 -0.99 -15.36
N ASP A 4 -9.75 -0.41 -14.16
CA ASP A 4 -8.71 -0.63 -13.13
C ASP A 4 -8.76 -2.03 -12.46
N ARG A 5 -9.72 -2.87 -12.87
CA ARG A 5 -10.02 -4.16 -12.23
C ARG A 5 -9.11 -5.30 -12.68
N LEU A 6 -8.35 -5.12 -13.75
CA LEU A 6 -7.51 -6.18 -14.38
C LEU A 6 -6.00 -5.94 -14.21
N GLU A 7 -5.56 -4.70 -14.07
CA GLU A 7 -4.13 -4.35 -13.98
C GLU A 7 -3.45 -4.95 -12.75
N HIS A 8 -4.10 -4.92 -11.59
CA HIS A 8 -3.53 -5.47 -10.34
C HIS A 8 -3.32 -6.99 -10.37
N LYS A 9 -4.16 -7.74 -11.10
CA LYS A 9 -4.00 -9.19 -11.27
C LYS A 9 -2.78 -9.52 -12.12
N LYS A 10 -2.61 -8.74 -13.20
CA LYS A 10 -1.53 -8.91 -14.16
C LYS A 10 -0.18 -8.54 -13.54
N ALA A 11 -0.15 -7.48 -12.72
CA ALA A 11 1.06 -7.00 -12.07
C ALA A 11 1.58 -7.89 -10.93
N LEU A 12 0.73 -8.67 -10.25
CA LEU A 12 1.12 -9.49 -9.09
C LEU A 12 1.20 -11.00 -9.38
N ASN A 13 0.87 -11.44 -10.61
CA ASN A 13 0.84 -12.84 -11.03
C ASN A 13 0.15 -13.81 -10.04
N LYS A 14 -0.85 -13.33 -9.29
CA LYS A 14 -1.56 -14.12 -8.26
C LYS A 14 -2.87 -14.67 -8.78
N THR A 15 -3.08 -15.97 -8.59
CA THR A 15 -4.26 -16.73 -9.04
C THR A 15 -5.52 -16.37 -8.25
N HIS A 16 -5.40 -16.03 -6.96
CA HIS A 16 -6.53 -15.73 -6.09
C HIS A 16 -6.33 -14.44 -5.30
N LEU A 17 -7.27 -13.50 -5.46
CA LEU A 17 -7.34 -12.24 -4.71
C LEU A 17 -8.69 -12.17 -4.01
N LEU A 18 -8.69 -12.26 -2.67
CA LEU A 18 -9.90 -12.10 -1.87
C LEU A 18 -10.06 -10.63 -1.49
N ARG A 19 -11.15 -9.99 -1.93
CA ARG A 19 -11.49 -8.61 -1.55
C ARG A 19 -12.54 -8.62 -0.44
N LEU A 20 -12.13 -8.29 0.78
CA LEU A 20 -13.03 -8.09 1.92
C LEU A 20 -13.38 -6.61 2.05
N LYS A 21 -14.68 -6.29 1.94
CA LYS A 21 -15.18 -4.94 2.23
C LYS A 21 -15.45 -4.83 3.73
N LEU A 22 -14.61 -4.08 4.43
CA LEU A 22 -14.81 -3.81 5.85
C LEU A 22 -15.65 -2.54 6.03
N PRO A 23 -16.71 -2.58 6.86
CA PRO A 23 -17.45 -1.38 7.24
C PRO A 23 -16.55 -0.37 7.96
N GLY A 24 -16.74 0.92 7.70
CA GLY A 24 -15.87 1.98 8.23
C GLY A 24 -15.83 2.06 9.76
N PHE A 25 -16.91 1.68 10.45
CA PHE A 25 -16.94 1.62 11.92
C PHE A 25 -16.04 0.51 12.49
N MET A 26 -15.80 -0.55 11.71
CA MET A 26 -15.03 -1.72 12.13
C MET A 26 -13.52 -1.52 11.95
N ALA A 27 -13.10 -0.48 11.22
CA ALA A 27 -11.70 -0.24 10.92
C ALA A 27 -10.87 -0.01 12.20
N TYR A 28 -11.32 0.86 13.10
CA TYR A 28 -10.62 1.15 14.36
C TYR A 28 -10.53 -0.05 15.32
N PRO A 29 -11.61 -0.78 15.64
CA PRO A 29 -11.49 -1.94 16.52
C PRO A 29 -10.58 -3.02 15.94
N VAL A 30 -10.55 -3.20 14.61
CA VAL A 30 -9.60 -4.12 13.95
C VAL A 30 -8.15 -3.67 14.18
N GLY A 31 -7.85 -2.38 14.01
CA GLY A 31 -6.52 -1.85 14.31
C GLY A 31 -6.08 -2.10 15.75
N ARG A 32 -6.97 -1.83 16.72
CA ARG A 32 -6.69 -2.03 18.15
C ARG A 32 -6.49 -3.50 18.50
N PHE A 33 -7.25 -4.39 17.88
CA PHE A 33 -7.08 -5.83 18.05
C PHE A 33 -5.68 -6.29 17.59
N PHE A 34 -5.23 -5.83 16.43
CA PHE A 34 -3.89 -6.16 15.94
C PHE A 34 -2.77 -5.53 16.78
N ASP A 35 -2.95 -4.31 17.31
CA ASP A 35 -1.98 -3.74 18.23
C ASP A 35 -1.83 -4.60 19.50
N SER A 36 -2.95 -5.04 20.08
CA SER A 36 -2.95 -5.95 21.24
C SER A 36 -2.29 -7.29 20.90
N LEU A 37 -2.54 -7.84 19.71
CA LEU A 37 -1.89 -9.06 19.24
C LEU A 37 -0.39 -8.85 19.04
N SER A 38 0.04 -7.69 18.54
CA SER A 38 1.45 -7.34 18.38
C SER A 38 2.16 -7.30 19.73
N LEU A 39 1.54 -6.70 20.75
CA LEU A 39 2.08 -6.68 22.12
C LEU A 39 2.18 -8.09 22.72
N ALA A 40 1.15 -8.92 22.54
CA ALA A 40 1.15 -10.30 23.04
C ALA A 40 2.17 -11.20 22.34
N THR A 41 2.32 -11.06 21.02
CA THR A 41 3.24 -11.87 20.22
C THR A 41 4.66 -11.30 20.16
N LYS A 42 4.86 -10.05 20.63
CA LYS A 42 6.08 -9.24 20.48
C LYS A 42 6.57 -9.15 19.03
N LYS A 43 5.68 -9.34 18.06
CA LYS A 43 5.97 -9.27 16.62
C LYS A 43 5.15 -8.17 15.98
N PRO A 44 5.71 -7.41 15.03
CA PRO A 44 4.95 -6.39 14.32
C PRO A 44 3.86 -7.06 13.47
N THR A 45 2.65 -6.54 13.55
CA THR A 45 1.53 -6.98 12.70
C THR A 45 1.52 -6.19 11.39
N SER A 46 1.12 -6.82 10.29
CA SER A 46 1.03 -6.15 8.99
C SER A 46 0.01 -5.00 8.97
N ILE A 47 -1.02 -5.09 9.81
CA ILE A 47 -2.06 -4.08 10.04
C ILE A 47 -1.95 -3.61 11.49
N ASN A 48 -2.02 -2.31 11.73
CA ASN A 48 -2.01 -1.69 13.06
C ASN A 48 -2.96 -0.48 13.07
N SER A 49 -3.23 0.12 14.23
CA SER A 49 -4.17 1.26 14.31
C SER A 49 -3.74 2.46 13.47
N GLN A 50 -2.44 2.73 13.39
CA GLN A 50 -1.92 3.85 12.59
C GLN A 50 -2.20 3.63 11.10
N LYS A 51 -1.89 2.45 10.57
CA LYS A 51 -2.19 2.07 9.18
C LYS A 51 -3.68 2.19 8.87
N ILE A 52 -4.56 1.85 9.82
CA ILE A 52 -5.99 2.05 9.64
C ILE A 52 -6.33 3.54 9.44
N ILE A 53 -5.72 4.45 10.22
CA ILE A 53 -5.93 5.90 10.07
C ILE A 53 -5.43 6.37 8.70
N GLU A 54 -4.28 5.88 8.26
CA GLU A 54 -3.67 6.22 6.96
C GLU A 54 -4.52 5.71 5.79
N MET A 55 -5.02 4.46 5.87
CA MET A 55 -5.89 3.84 4.85
C MET A 55 -7.27 4.49 4.75
N LYS A 56 -7.73 5.16 5.82
CA LYS A 56 -8.99 5.92 5.81
C LYS A 56 -8.88 7.25 5.05
N GLN A 57 -7.67 7.76 4.82
CA GLN A 57 -7.49 9.01 4.08
C GLN A 57 -7.79 8.80 2.61
N THR A 58 -8.50 9.73 1.98
CA THR A 58 -8.87 9.64 0.56
C THR A 58 -7.66 9.65 -0.36
N ALA A 59 -6.64 10.46 -0.03
CA ALA A 59 -5.42 10.56 -0.79
C ALA A 59 -4.27 11.04 0.08
N TRP A 60 -3.07 10.61 -0.26
CA TRP A 60 -1.82 11.15 0.25
C TRP A 60 -1.23 12.03 -0.84
N LEU A 61 -1.30 13.35 -0.66
CA LEU A 61 -0.75 14.30 -1.62
C LEU A 61 0.76 14.38 -1.43
N CYS A 62 1.51 13.69 -2.30
CA CYS A 62 2.94 13.87 -2.43
C CYS A 62 3.22 14.76 -3.63
N SER A 63 3.67 15.99 -3.40
CA SER A 63 4.07 16.92 -4.46
C SER A 63 5.58 17.15 -4.39
N ASP A 64 6.27 16.84 -5.48
CA ASP A 64 7.70 17.08 -5.67
C ASP A 64 8.00 18.52 -6.11
N ARG A 65 6.98 19.37 -6.24
CA ARG A 65 7.11 20.76 -6.74
C ARG A 65 8.21 21.55 -6.04
N LYS A 66 8.22 21.56 -4.69
CA LYS A 66 9.21 22.31 -3.91
C LYS A 66 10.64 21.85 -4.16
N ILE A 67 10.82 20.54 -4.33
CA ILE A 67 12.13 19.93 -4.56
C ILE A 67 12.62 20.25 -5.98
N ARG A 68 11.72 20.19 -6.97
CA ARG A 68 12.04 20.63 -8.33
C ARG A 68 12.41 22.11 -8.41
N GLU A 69 11.66 22.97 -7.73
CA GLU A 69 11.87 24.43 -7.77
C GLU A 69 13.13 24.87 -7.01
N ASN A 70 13.40 24.29 -5.84
CA ASN A 70 14.49 24.75 -4.97
C ASN A 70 15.82 24.02 -5.21
N LEU A 71 15.77 22.78 -5.69
CA LEU A 71 16.95 21.92 -5.84
C LEU A 71 17.20 21.50 -7.30
N TYR A 72 16.40 22.00 -8.25
CA TYR A 72 16.47 21.64 -9.67
C TYR A 72 16.46 20.12 -9.93
N TRP A 73 15.87 19.38 -8.99
CA TRP A 73 15.81 17.93 -9.04
C TRP A 73 14.74 17.49 -10.03
N LYS A 74 15.01 16.39 -10.75
CA LYS A 74 14.05 15.77 -11.65
C LYS A 74 14.11 14.26 -11.44
N SER A 75 12.96 13.63 -11.25
CA SER A 75 12.87 12.17 -11.23
C SER A 75 13.23 11.61 -12.60
N GLU A 76 14.23 10.74 -12.66
CA GLU A 76 14.58 10.01 -13.88
C GLU A 76 13.57 8.89 -14.18
N LEU A 77 12.91 8.38 -13.13
CA LEU A 77 11.94 7.31 -13.22
C LEU A 77 10.52 7.87 -13.05
N SER A 78 9.59 7.42 -13.90
CA SER A 78 8.17 7.66 -13.66
C SER A 78 7.67 6.81 -12.49
N LEU A 79 6.62 7.26 -11.80
CA LEU A 79 6.02 6.49 -10.71
C LEU A 79 5.53 5.11 -11.19
N GLU A 80 4.93 5.06 -12.38
CA GLU A 80 4.44 3.82 -12.99
C GLU A 80 5.58 2.81 -13.22
N GLU A 81 6.69 3.27 -13.80
CA GLU A 81 7.85 2.40 -14.05
C GLU A 81 8.48 1.92 -12.73
N GLY A 82 8.62 2.81 -11.74
CA GLY A 82 9.14 2.42 -10.43
C GLY A 82 8.27 1.40 -9.69
N VAL A 83 6.95 1.55 -9.75
CA VAL A 83 6.00 0.58 -9.17
C VAL A 83 6.13 -0.77 -9.89
N LYS A 84 6.20 -0.77 -11.22
CA LYS A 84 6.35 -2.00 -12.02
C LYS A 84 7.64 -2.74 -11.69
N GLN A 85 8.79 -2.05 -11.69
CA GLN A 85 10.08 -2.65 -11.35
C GLN A 85 10.08 -3.26 -9.95
N THR A 86 9.46 -2.58 -8.99
CA THR A 86 9.34 -3.06 -7.61
C THR A 86 8.47 -4.32 -7.53
N ALA A 87 7.36 -4.37 -8.27
CA ALA A 87 6.49 -5.55 -8.33
C ALA A 87 7.20 -6.75 -8.98
N ASP A 88 7.89 -6.53 -10.11
CA ASP A 88 8.64 -7.56 -10.83
C ASP A 88 9.76 -8.16 -9.96
N TRP A 89 10.45 -7.32 -9.18
CA TRP A 89 11.45 -7.77 -8.22
C TRP A 89 10.84 -8.66 -7.13
N ASN A 90 9.72 -8.22 -6.56
CA ASN A 90 9.01 -8.95 -5.52
C ASN A 90 8.54 -10.35 -5.98
N ILE A 91 8.07 -10.48 -7.23
CA ILE A 91 7.68 -11.77 -7.83
C ILE A 91 8.91 -12.66 -8.03
N ARG A 92 10.01 -12.09 -8.52
CA ARG A 92 11.26 -12.82 -8.78
C ARG A 92 11.84 -13.43 -7.50
N GLU A 93 11.87 -12.65 -6.43
CA GLU A 93 12.35 -13.08 -5.11
C GLU A 93 11.35 -13.95 -4.34
N LYS A 94 10.14 -14.16 -4.89
CA LYS A 94 9.04 -14.92 -4.27
C LYS A 94 8.65 -14.41 -2.88
N TRP A 95 8.73 -13.10 -2.67
CA TRP A 95 8.28 -12.45 -1.42
C TRP A 95 6.76 -12.32 -1.35
N ILE A 96 6.13 -12.30 -2.52
CA ILE A 96 4.68 -12.30 -2.71
C ILE A 96 4.36 -13.37 -3.74
#